data_AF-A0A7J7V1L1-F1
#
_entry.id   AF-A0A7J7V1L1-F1
#
_cell.length_a   1.000
_cell.length_b   1.000
_cell.length_c   1.000
_cell.angle_alpha   90.00
_cell.angle_beta   90.00
_cell.angle_gamma   90.00
#
_symmetry.space_group_name_H-M   'P 1'
#
loop_
_entity.id
_entity.type
_entity.pdbx_description
1 polymer ?
#
loop_
_entity_poly.entity_id
_entity_poly.type
_entity_poly.pdbx_seq_one_letter_code
_entity_poly.pdbx_strand_id
1 'polypeptide(L)'
;MEKVEVKNYDAALRKITFPHRRLISCSKKRQLLLFQFSHHLDLWRLGSTVATGKHGDTLPLSKDADHLLQLKTKGPENIICSCVSPCGSWIAYSTASRFFLRRLNYEHDNLSLHRVSKMPACLRSAVQIMFSEDSTKLFVASNQGSLHILRLLEGSFKHLHTFQAQSGTVESMCLLAVSPDGNWLAASGTSAGVHVYSVKRLKLHCTVPAYNFPVTALAIAPKTNNLVIAHSDQQIFEYSIPDKQYTEWSRAIQKQGFHHHWLQRDTPITHIGFHPKRPAHILLHDAYMFCIIDKSLPLPNDKTLLYNPLPPTNESDVIRRRTAHAFKISKKYKPLLFMDLLDEGTLVAVERPLDDIIAQLPPPIKKKKFGT
;
A
#
# COMPACT_ATOMS: atom_id res chain seq x y z
N MET A 1 23.70 -2.94 -22.19
CA MET A 1 24.14 -1.55 -21.97
C MET A 1 22.89 -0.68 -21.97
N GLU A 2 22.35 -0.42 -20.78
CA GLU A 2 21.22 0.49 -20.60
C GLU A 2 21.70 1.92 -20.91
N LYS A 3 21.20 2.51 -22.00
CA LYS A 3 21.39 3.95 -22.24
C LYS A 3 20.71 4.67 -21.08
N VAL A 4 21.50 5.35 -20.27
CA VAL A 4 21.03 6.28 -19.25
C VAL A 4 20.22 7.35 -19.97
N GLU A 5 18.89 7.26 -19.91
CA GLU A 5 18.02 8.30 -20.44
C GLU A 5 18.30 9.59 -19.66
N VAL A 6 18.77 10.61 -20.40
CA VAL A 6 18.97 11.95 -19.86
C VAL A 6 17.62 12.48 -19.41
N LYS A 7 17.51 12.85 -18.13
CA LYS A 7 16.29 13.40 -17.53
C LYS A 7 16.03 14.81 -18.05
N ASN A 8 15.42 14.90 -19.22
CA ASN A 8 14.84 16.14 -19.70
C ASN A 8 13.37 16.23 -19.27
N TYR A 9 12.84 17.44 -19.12
CA TYR A 9 11.43 17.69 -18.78
C TYR A 9 10.45 16.89 -19.68
N ASP A 10 10.78 16.76 -20.96
CA ASP A 10 10.03 15.96 -21.93
C ASP A 10 10.04 14.44 -21.63
N ALA A 11 11.09 13.91 -21.00
CA ALA A 11 11.15 12.50 -20.60
C ALA A 11 10.28 12.24 -19.37
N ALA A 12 10.13 13.22 -18.47
CA ALA A 12 9.24 13.14 -17.32
C ALA A 12 7.76 13.17 -17.74
N LEU A 13 7.39 13.99 -18.73
CA LEU A 13 6.02 14.07 -19.28
C LEU A 13 5.58 12.81 -20.04
N ARG A 14 6.52 11.96 -20.48
CA ARG A 14 6.23 10.75 -21.26
C ARG A 14 5.98 9.50 -20.41
N LYS A 15 6.12 9.58 -19.09
CA LYS A 15 5.87 8.43 -18.21
C LYS A 15 4.39 8.39 -17.84
N ILE A 16 3.73 7.33 -18.29
CA ILE A 16 2.36 7.02 -17.88
C ILE A 16 2.38 6.80 -16.37
N THR A 17 1.69 7.65 -15.61
CA THR A 17 1.49 7.45 -14.18
C THR A 17 0.29 6.55 -13.97
N PHE A 18 0.50 5.43 -13.29
CA PHE A 18 -0.59 4.54 -12.91
C PHE A 18 -1.47 5.23 -11.87
N PRO A 19 -2.80 5.00 -11.90
CA PRO A 19 -3.69 5.57 -10.89
C PRO A 19 -3.21 5.16 -9.50
N HIS A 20 -2.82 6.14 -8.68
CA HIS A 20 -2.26 5.95 -7.33
C HIS A 20 -3.27 5.48 -6.28
N ARG A 21 -4.42 4.92 -6.71
CA ARG A 21 -5.42 4.34 -5.80
C ARG A 21 -5.03 2.90 -5.51
N ARG A 22 -5.21 2.45 -4.27
CA ARG A 22 -5.01 1.06 -3.90
C ARG A 22 -6.12 0.20 -4.52
N LEU A 23 -5.86 -0.34 -5.71
CA LEU A 23 -6.79 -1.21 -6.46
C LEU A 23 -6.72 -2.68 -6.03
N ILE A 24 -5.68 -3.04 -5.26
CA ILE A 24 -5.40 -4.42 -4.88
C ILE A 24 -5.36 -4.52 -3.36
N SER A 25 -5.97 -5.57 -2.83
CA SER A 25 -5.98 -5.90 -1.41
C SER A 25 -5.78 -7.41 -1.24
N CYS A 26 -5.02 -7.83 -0.23
CA CYS A 26 -4.70 -9.24 -0.02
C CYS A 26 -5.22 -9.76 1.33
N SER A 27 -5.68 -11.01 1.33
CA SER A 27 -5.94 -11.77 2.56
C SER A 27 -4.73 -12.63 2.89
N LYS A 28 -4.03 -12.27 3.97
CA LYS A 28 -2.83 -12.98 4.43
C LYS A 28 -3.12 -14.44 4.79
N LYS A 29 -4.19 -14.70 5.56
CA LYS A 29 -4.47 -16.05 6.08
C LYS A 29 -4.95 -17.04 5.02
N ARG A 30 -5.61 -16.55 3.96
CA ARG A 30 -6.18 -17.40 2.89
C ARG A 30 -5.45 -17.26 1.55
N GLN A 31 -4.39 -16.45 1.50
CA GLN A 31 -3.62 -16.14 0.28
C GLN A 31 -4.54 -15.74 -0.88
N LEU A 32 -5.46 -14.81 -0.59
CA LEU A 32 -6.38 -14.28 -1.59
C LEU A 32 -5.93 -12.91 -2.05
N LEU A 33 -6.23 -12.60 -3.31
CA LEU A 33 -6.01 -11.31 -3.93
C LEU A 33 -7.33 -10.78 -4.45
N LEU A 34 -7.75 -9.62 -3.96
CA LEU A 34 -8.90 -8.88 -4.46
C LEU A 34 -8.40 -7.78 -5.39
N PHE A 35 -8.82 -7.83 -6.65
CA PHE A 35 -8.52 -6.82 -7.66
C PHE A 35 -9.76 -5.98 -7.97
N GLN A 36 -9.61 -4.66 -7.93
CA GLN A 36 -10.69 -3.71 -8.22
C GLN A 36 -10.62 -3.18 -9.65
N PHE A 37 -11.71 -3.39 -10.38
CA PHE A 37 -12.01 -2.69 -11.63
C PHE A 37 -13.09 -1.63 -11.40
N SER A 38 -13.37 -0.81 -12.42
CA SER A 38 -14.36 0.26 -12.32
C SER A 38 -15.75 -0.24 -11.95
N HIS A 39 -16.19 -1.40 -12.47
CA HIS A 39 -17.56 -1.91 -12.29
C HIS A 39 -17.63 -3.35 -11.73
N HIS A 40 -16.49 -3.93 -11.35
CA HIS A 40 -16.47 -5.25 -10.74
C HIS A 40 -15.23 -5.45 -9.88
N LEU A 41 -15.30 -6.45 -9.00
CA LEU A 41 -14.16 -6.95 -8.24
C LEU A 41 -13.90 -8.39 -8.61
N ASP A 42 -12.65 -8.76 -8.77
CA ASP A 42 -12.24 -10.16 -8.93
C ASP A 42 -11.49 -10.62 -7.68
N LEU A 43 -11.92 -11.75 -7.12
CA LEU A 43 -11.25 -12.42 -6.03
C LEU A 43 -10.54 -13.66 -6.56
N TRP A 44 -9.23 -13.69 -6.35
CA TRP A 44 -8.36 -14.78 -6.77
C TRP A 44 -7.76 -15.47 -5.56
N ARG A 45 -7.58 -16.78 -5.66
CA ARG A 45 -6.65 -17.52 -4.81
C ARG A 45 -5.31 -17.57 -5.51
N LEU A 46 -4.23 -17.21 -4.81
CA LEU A 46 -2.90 -17.28 -5.38
C LEU A 46 -2.50 -18.74 -5.63
N GLY A 47 -1.76 -18.96 -6.71
CA GLY A 47 -1.16 -20.25 -7.01
C GLY A 47 -0.10 -20.63 -5.98
N SER A 48 0.22 -21.91 -5.91
CA SER A 48 1.24 -22.44 -5.02
C SER A 48 2.24 -23.32 -5.76
N THR A 49 3.44 -23.42 -5.21
CA THR A 49 4.49 -24.32 -5.68
C THR A 49 5.11 -25.08 -4.51
N VAL A 50 5.44 -26.35 -4.76
CA VAL A 50 6.23 -27.19 -3.84
C VAL A 50 7.67 -27.37 -4.31
N ALA A 51 8.00 -26.84 -5.49
CA ALA A 51 9.35 -26.89 -6.02
C ALA A 51 10.29 -26.01 -5.19
N THR A 52 11.57 -26.35 -5.15
CA THR A 52 12.63 -25.54 -4.54
C THR A 52 13.67 -25.19 -5.60
N GLY A 53 14.32 -24.04 -5.45
CA GLY A 53 15.32 -23.55 -6.38
C GLY A 53 16.34 -22.64 -5.72
N LYS A 54 17.32 -22.21 -6.51
CA LYS A 54 18.35 -21.25 -6.11
C LYS A 54 17.80 -19.83 -6.26
N HIS A 55 18.57 -18.87 -5.72
CA HIS A 55 18.22 -17.45 -5.84
C HIS A 55 18.14 -17.03 -7.32
N GLY A 56 16.97 -16.53 -7.72
CA GLY A 56 16.70 -16.07 -9.09
C GLY A 56 15.94 -17.08 -9.96
N ASP A 57 15.74 -18.31 -9.48
CA ASP A 57 14.99 -19.32 -10.23
C ASP A 57 13.50 -18.96 -10.30
N THR A 58 12.89 -19.16 -11.47
CA THR A 58 11.43 -19.10 -11.64
C THR A 58 10.89 -20.52 -11.55
N LEU A 59 10.15 -20.79 -10.49
CA LEU A 59 9.65 -22.13 -10.19
C LEU A 59 8.27 -22.37 -10.85
N PRO A 60 8.00 -23.58 -11.37
CA PRO A 60 6.70 -23.92 -11.91
C PRO A 60 5.65 -23.99 -10.79
N LEU A 61 4.40 -23.64 -11.10
CA LEU A 61 3.28 -23.78 -10.17
C LEU A 61 2.86 -25.25 -10.09
N SER A 62 2.65 -25.75 -8.87
CA SER A 62 1.99 -27.05 -8.65
C SER A 62 0.47 -26.91 -8.68
N LYS A 63 -0.03 -25.72 -8.32
CA LYS A 63 -1.44 -25.36 -8.44
C LYS A 63 -1.52 -23.95 -9.00
N ASP A 64 -2.27 -23.79 -10.08
CA ASP A 64 -2.52 -22.50 -10.70
C ASP A 64 -3.37 -21.58 -9.80
N ALA A 65 -3.38 -20.29 -10.13
CA ALA A 65 -4.24 -19.34 -9.44
C ALA A 65 -5.72 -19.60 -9.80
N ASP A 66 -6.58 -19.68 -8.79
CA ASP A 66 -8.02 -19.94 -8.98
C ASP A 66 -8.78 -18.62 -8.98
N HIS A 67 -9.58 -18.34 -10.03
CA HIS A 67 -10.56 -17.27 -9.99
C HIS A 67 -11.77 -17.73 -9.17
N LEU A 68 -11.93 -17.18 -7.95
CA LEU A 68 -12.96 -17.66 -7.02
C LEU A 68 -14.30 -16.97 -7.20
N LEU A 69 -14.28 -15.67 -7.48
CA LEU A 69 -15.49 -14.86 -7.54
C LEU A 69 -15.27 -13.61 -8.37
N GLN A 70 -16.25 -13.31 -9.22
CA GLN A 70 -16.40 -11.98 -9.83
C GLN A 70 -17.66 -11.30 -9.29
N LEU A 71 -17.48 -10.18 -8.59
CA LEU A 71 -18.57 -9.39 -8.03
C LEU A 71 -18.82 -8.16 -8.91
N LYS A 72 -19.85 -8.21 -9.75
CA LYS A 72 -20.27 -7.08 -10.60
C LYS A 72 -21.15 -6.11 -9.81
N THR A 73 -20.90 -4.81 -9.94
CA THR A 73 -21.79 -3.78 -9.40
C THR A 73 -23.05 -3.69 -10.25
N LYS A 74 -24.18 -3.37 -9.60
CA LYS A 74 -25.44 -3.09 -10.29
C LYS A 74 -25.55 -1.58 -10.48
N GLY A 75 -25.73 -1.15 -11.72
CA GLY A 75 -25.89 0.27 -12.08
C GLY A 75 -24.62 0.92 -12.65
N PRO A 76 -24.69 2.22 -12.98
CA PRO A 76 -23.64 2.91 -13.73
C PRO A 76 -22.46 3.37 -12.86
N GLU A 77 -22.57 3.27 -11.52
CA GLU A 77 -21.56 3.83 -10.63
C GLU A 77 -20.27 3.01 -10.60
N ASN A 78 -19.15 3.74 -10.56
CA ASN A 78 -17.82 3.18 -10.39
C ASN A 78 -17.55 2.80 -8.92
N ILE A 79 -16.77 1.74 -8.73
CA ILE A 79 -16.18 1.39 -7.45
C ILE A 79 -15.07 2.39 -7.14
N ILE A 80 -15.15 3.02 -5.96
CA ILE A 80 -14.19 4.02 -5.49
C ILE A 80 -13.05 3.35 -4.73
N CYS A 81 -13.39 2.45 -3.80
CA CYS A 81 -12.44 1.70 -2.99
C CYS A 81 -13.00 0.32 -2.62
N SER A 82 -12.12 -0.63 -2.35
CA SER A 82 -12.45 -1.97 -1.91
C SER A 82 -11.33 -2.58 -1.08
N CYS A 83 -11.66 -3.58 -0.27
CA CYS A 83 -10.72 -4.26 0.59
C CYS A 83 -11.25 -5.65 0.95
N VAL A 84 -10.34 -6.62 1.09
CA VAL A 84 -10.62 -7.94 1.67
C VAL A 84 -10.02 -8.01 3.07
N SER A 85 -10.74 -8.61 4.02
CA SER A 85 -10.20 -8.80 5.37
C SER A 85 -8.98 -9.72 5.38
N PRO A 86 -8.03 -9.55 6.32
CA PRO A 86 -6.89 -10.46 6.49
C PRO A 86 -7.27 -11.94 6.62
N CYS A 87 -8.41 -12.26 7.27
CA CYS A 87 -8.91 -13.64 7.37
C CYS A 87 -9.60 -14.18 6.11
N GLY A 88 -9.88 -13.32 5.13
CA GLY A 88 -10.54 -13.66 3.87
C GLY A 88 -12.03 -13.98 3.99
N SER A 89 -12.68 -13.63 5.11
CA SER A 89 -14.11 -13.86 5.30
C SER A 89 -14.98 -12.62 5.02
N TRP A 90 -14.38 -11.47 4.72
CA TRP A 90 -15.11 -10.24 4.45
C TRP A 90 -14.56 -9.52 3.22
N ILE A 91 -15.48 -8.99 2.41
CA ILE A 91 -15.19 -8.01 1.36
C ILE A 91 -16.01 -6.77 1.67
N ALA A 92 -15.36 -5.62 1.65
CA ALA A 92 -16.01 -4.32 1.70
C ALA A 92 -15.64 -3.53 0.45
N TYR A 93 -16.62 -2.81 -0.11
CA TYR A 93 -16.38 -1.89 -1.22
C TYR A 93 -17.40 -0.77 -1.22
N SER A 94 -17.06 0.34 -1.85
CA SER A 94 -17.94 1.50 -1.95
C SER A 94 -18.02 2.02 -3.38
N THR A 95 -19.20 2.49 -3.75
CA THR A 95 -19.43 3.36 -4.89
C THR A 95 -19.60 4.81 -4.42
N ALA A 96 -19.93 5.72 -5.33
CA ALA A 96 -20.19 7.12 -5.02
C ALA A 96 -21.36 7.31 -4.04
N SER A 97 -22.39 6.46 -4.09
CA SER A 97 -23.59 6.61 -3.27
C SER A 97 -23.84 5.46 -2.28
N ARG A 98 -23.14 4.32 -2.41
CA ARG A 98 -23.43 3.11 -1.65
C ARG A 98 -22.20 2.43 -1.09
N PHE A 99 -22.29 2.05 0.18
CA PHE A 99 -21.35 1.17 0.85
C PHE A 99 -21.87 -0.27 0.88
N PHE A 100 -20.99 -1.23 0.63
CA PHE A 100 -21.32 -2.64 0.60
C PHE A 100 -20.36 -3.41 1.50
N LEU A 101 -20.95 -4.21 2.41
CA LEU A 101 -20.24 -5.20 3.21
C LEU A 101 -20.78 -6.59 2.89
N ARG A 102 -19.88 -7.50 2.55
CA ARG A 102 -20.20 -8.89 2.18
C ARG A 102 -19.37 -9.84 3.02
N ARG A 103 -19.99 -10.95 3.41
CA ARG A 103 -19.30 -12.05 4.08
C ARG A 103 -19.10 -13.20 3.09
N LEU A 104 -17.89 -13.75 3.09
CA LEU A 104 -17.50 -14.93 2.34
C LEU A 104 -17.57 -16.14 3.28
N ASN A 105 -18.33 -17.14 2.87
CA ASN A 105 -18.41 -18.44 3.52
C ASN A 105 -17.84 -19.50 2.58
N TYR A 106 -17.15 -20.48 3.16
CA TYR A 106 -16.46 -21.53 2.42
C TYR A 106 -17.05 -22.86 2.88
N GLU A 107 -17.75 -23.56 1.99
CA GLU A 107 -18.37 -24.85 2.27
C GLU A 107 -17.93 -25.87 1.22
N HIS A 108 -17.16 -26.89 1.63
CA HIS A 108 -16.76 -28.03 0.79
C HIS A 108 -16.38 -27.63 -0.66
N ASP A 109 -15.43 -26.69 -0.78
CA ASP A 109 -14.93 -26.05 -2.01
C ASP A 109 -15.81 -25.00 -2.69
N ASN A 110 -17.07 -24.82 -2.28
CA ASN A 110 -17.91 -23.75 -2.77
C ASN A 110 -17.75 -22.47 -1.95
N LEU A 111 -17.67 -21.34 -2.65
CA LEU A 111 -17.63 -20.02 -2.07
C LEU A 111 -19.02 -19.37 -2.17
N SER A 112 -19.64 -19.09 -1.02
CA SER A 112 -20.91 -18.36 -0.97
C SER A 112 -20.72 -16.95 -0.43
N LEU A 113 -21.45 -16.00 -1.01
CA LEU A 113 -21.36 -14.58 -0.69
C LEU A 113 -22.67 -14.09 -0.07
N HIS A 114 -22.62 -13.73 1.21
CA HIS A 114 -23.78 -13.19 1.91
C HIS A 114 -23.71 -11.67 2.03
N ARG A 115 -24.82 -11.00 1.71
CA ARG A 115 -24.98 -9.56 1.93
C ARG A 115 -25.19 -9.29 3.41
N VAL A 116 -24.41 -8.38 3.99
CA VAL A 116 -24.78 -7.78 5.27
C VAL A 116 -25.74 -6.62 4.99
N SER A 117 -26.97 -6.75 5.46
CA SER A 117 -28.04 -5.78 5.22
C SER A 117 -28.01 -4.65 6.27
N LYS A 118 -28.81 -3.60 6.04
CA LYS A 118 -29.01 -2.47 6.96
C LYS A 118 -27.72 -1.71 7.35
N MET A 119 -26.94 -1.27 6.35
CA MET A 119 -25.84 -0.33 6.60
C MET A 119 -26.38 0.97 7.23
N PRO A 120 -25.63 1.61 8.15
CA PRO A 120 -26.10 2.83 8.81
C PRO A 120 -26.33 3.93 7.78
N ALA A 121 -27.40 4.71 7.93
CA ALA A 121 -27.71 5.79 6.99
C ALA A 121 -26.60 6.87 6.89
N CYS A 122 -25.74 6.97 7.92
CA CYS A 122 -24.57 7.84 7.94
C CYS A 122 -23.40 7.31 7.11
N LEU A 123 -23.37 6.02 6.76
CA LEU A 123 -22.31 5.38 5.97
C LEU A 123 -22.79 5.14 4.54
N ARG A 124 -22.95 6.23 3.78
CA ARG A 124 -23.42 6.17 2.39
C ARG A 124 -22.32 5.78 1.42
N SER A 125 -21.14 6.39 1.54
CA SER A 125 -20.01 6.17 0.66
C SER A 125 -18.71 6.25 1.45
N ALA A 126 -17.70 5.55 0.96
CA ALA A 126 -16.36 5.54 1.50
C ALA A 126 -15.33 5.90 0.43
N VAL A 127 -14.34 6.69 0.85
CA VAL A 127 -13.15 7.02 0.06
C VAL A 127 -11.98 6.09 0.39
N GLN A 128 -11.93 5.54 1.61
CA GLN A 128 -10.94 4.56 2.03
C GLN A 128 -11.53 3.56 3.03
N ILE A 129 -11.13 2.28 2.93
CA ILE A 129 -11.63 1.18 3.75
C ILE A 129 -10.46 0.31 4.21
N MET A 130 -10.39 0.02 5.51
CA MET A 130 -9.37 -0.89 6.07
C MET A 130 -9.95 -1.81 7.14
N PHE A 131 -9.61 -3.09 7.08
CA PHE A 131 -9.86 -4.02 8.19
C PHE A 131 -8.72 -3.95 9.20
N SER A 132 -9.01 -4.24 10.47
CA SER A 132 -7.97 -4.57 11.45
C SER A 132 -7.31 -5.91 11.11
N GLU A 133 -6.06 -6.09 11.58
CA GLU A 133 -5.29 -7.32 11.33
C GLU A 133 -6.00 -8.59 11.85
N ASP A 134 -6.69 -8.47 12.99
CA ASP A 134 -7.53 -9.53 13.57
C ASP A 134 -8.87 -9.75 12.84
N SER A 135 -9.18 -8.94 11.82
CA SER A 135 -10.44 -8.95 11.06
C SER A 135 -11.71 -8.70 11.90
N THR A 136 -11.59 -8.16 13.12
CA THR A 136 -12.73 -7.88 14.01
C THR A 136 -13.32 -6.48 13.86
N LYS A 137 -12.59 -5.56 13.24
CA LYS A 137 -13.01 -4.16 13.04
C LYS A 137 -12.84 -3.74 11.59
N LEU A 138 -13.71 -2.83 11.18
CA LEU A 138 -13.68 -2.16 9.88
C LEU A 138 -13.63 -0.65 10.11
N PHE A 139 -12.63 -0.01 9.52
CA PHE A 139 -12.42 1.42 9.53
C PHE A 139 -12.82 1.97 8.17
N VAL A 140 -13.66 2.99 8.17
CA VAL A 140 -14.22 3.57 6.95
C VAL A 140 -14.08 5.08 6.98
N ALA A 141 -13.35 5.63 6.02
CA ALA A 141 -13.33 7.06 5.75
C ALA A 141 -14.49 7.40 4.82
N SER A 142 -15.43 8.20 5.31
CA SER A 142 -16.56 8.70 4.54
C SER A 142 -16.14 9.79 3.56
N ASN A 143 -16.89 9.94 2.48
CA ASN A 143 -16.75 11.11 1.60
C ASN A 143 -17.16 12.43 2.28
N GLN A 144 -17.81 12.37 3.44
CA GLN A 144 -18.17 13.53 4.28
C GLN A 144 -17.08 13.87 5.33
N GLY A 145 -15.89 13.29 5.24
CA GLY A 145 -14.77 13.57 6.15
C GLY A 145 -14.87 12.90 7.53
N SER A 146 -15.92 12.13 7.79
CA SER A 146 -16.06 11.35 9.03
C SER A 146 -15.33 10.00 8.95
N LEU A 147 -14.71 9.58 10.06
CA LEU A 147 -14.11 8.24 10.21
C LEU A 147 -15.02 7.37 11.06
N HIS A 148 -15.48 6.24 10.51
CA HIS A 148 -16.36 5.30 11.18
C HIS A 148 -15.57 4.06 11.62
N ILE A 149 -15.87 3.57 12.82
CA ILE A 149 -15.36 2.30 13.34
C ILE A 149 -16.54 1.35 13.51
N LEU A 150 -16.49 0.22 12.81
CA LEU A 150 -17.46 -0.86 12.94
C LEU A 150 -16.78 -2.07 13.58
N ARG A 151 -17.45 -2.75 14.51
CA ARG A 151 -17.10 -4.10 14.95
C ARG A 151 -17.83 -5.10 14.07
N LEU A 152 -17.09 -6.04 13.51
CA LEU A 152 -17.63 -7.12 12.70
C LEU A 152 -17.97 -8.29 13.62
N LEU A 153 -19.17 -8.82 13.42
CA LEU A 153 -19.71 -9.97 14.14
C LEU A 153 -20.13 -11.01 13.11
N GLU A 154 -20.54 -12.17 13.58
CA GLU A 154 -20.98 -13.24 12.69
C GLU A 154 -22.19 -12.80 11.85
N GLY A 155 -21.98 -12.57 10.54
CA GLY A 155 -23.02 -12.13 9.60
C GLY A 155 -23.58 -10.72 9.82
N SER A 156 -23.05 -9.95 10.77
CA SER A 156 -23.56 -8.63 11.14
C SER A 156 -22.43 -7.68 11.57
N PHE A 157 -22.77 -6.44 11.91
CA PHE A 157 -21.82 -5.47 12.43
C PHE A 157 -22.46 -4.60 13.52
N LYS A 158 -21.63 -4.02 14.38
CA LYS A 158 -22.01 -3.01 15.36
C LYS A 158 -21.22 -1.74 15.10
N HIS A 159 -21.90 -0.61 14.89
CA HIS A 159 -21.25 0.69 14.82
C HIS A 159 -20.69 1.05 16.20
N LEU A 160 -19.37 1.24 16.31
CA LEU A 160 -18.72 1.56 17.59
C LEU A 160 -18.59 3.07 17.81
N HIS A 161 -18.14 3.80 16.80
CA HIS A 161 -17.83 5.23 16.94
C HIS A 161 -17.72 5.94 15.59
N THR A 162 -17.89 7.26 15.61
CA THR A 162 -17.63 8.15 14.48
C THR A 162 -16.77 9.31 14.96
N PHE A 163 -15.58 9.47 14.38
CA PHE A 163 -14.81 10.71 14.50
C PHE A 163 -15.32 11.71 13.47
N GLN A 164 -15.75 12.88 13.94
CA GLN A 164 -16.17 13.99 13.09
C GLN A 164 -14.98 14.91 12.79
N ALA A 165 -15.00 15.56 11.63
CA ALA A 165 -14.04 16.61 11.31
C ALA A 165 -14.22 17.79 12.27
N GLN A 166 -13.11 18.32 12.81
CA GLN A 166 -13.14 19.32 13.87
C GLN A 166 -13.57 20.74 13.41
N SER A 167 -13.46 21.05 12.12
CA SER A 167 -13.50 22.43 11.63
C SER A 167 -14.72 22.80 10.77
N GLY A 168 -15.71 21.92 10.62
CA GLY A 168 -16.87 22.17 9.72
C GLY A 168 -16.53 22.21 8.22
N THR A 169 -15.24 22.30 7.85
CA THR A 169 -14.74 22.04 6.51
C THR A 169 -14.72 20.53 6.27
N VAL A 170 -15.44 20.10 5.22
CA VAL A 170 -15.44 18.70 4.80
C VAL A 170 -14.10 18.41 4.12
N GLU A 171 -13.16 17.91 4.91
CA GLU A 171 -11.89 17.43 4.37
C GLU A 171 -12.01 15.95 4.02
N SER A 172 -11.75 15.61 2.75
CA SER A 172 -11.78 14.22 2.33
C SER A 172 -10.53 13.51 2.83
N MET A 173 -10.72 12.45 3.62
CA MET A 173 -9.62 11.62 4.10
C MET A 173 -9.09 10.76 2.96
N CYS A 174 -7.85 11.00 2.54
CA CYS A 174 -7.25 10.32 1.39
C CYS A 174 -6.56 9.01 1.77
N LEU A 175 -5.99 8.92 2.98
CA LEU A 175 -5.22 7.76 3.42
C LEU A 175 -5.59 7.37 4.84
N LEU A 176 -5.57 6.06 5.10
CA LEU A 176 -5.73 5.45 6.41
C LEU A 176 -4.56 4.48 6.66
N ALA A 177 -4.18 4.34 7.92
CA ALA A 177 -3.31 3.28 8.41
C ALA A 177 -3.80 2.80 9.78
N VAL A 178 -3.93 1.49 9.93
CA VAL A 178 -4.36 0.85 11.18
C VAL A 178 -3.15 0.15 11.78
N SER A 179 -2.94 0.30 13.09
CA SER A 179 -1.86 -0.43 13.76
C SER A 179 -2.17 -1.93 13.81
N PRO A 180 -1.16 -2.81 13.69
CA PRO A 180 -1.36 -4.25 13.76
C PRO A 180 -1.97 -4.74 15.09
N ASP A 181 -1.73 -4.01 16.18
CA ASP A 181 -2.35 -4.26 17.49
C ASP A 181 -3.80 -3.75 17.62
N GLY A 182 -4.30 -3.03 16.61
CA GLY A 182 -5.66 -2.47 16.54
C GLY A 182 -5.92 -1.30 17.50
N ASN A 183 -4.88 -0.73 18.12
CA ASN A 183 -5.01 0.36 19.10
C ASN A 183 -5.02 1.76 18.47
N TRP A 184 -4.46 1.92 17.28
CA TRP A 184 -4.25 3.20 16.62
C TRP A 184 -4.80 3.22 15.20
N LEU A 185 -5.40 4.36 14.84
CA LEU A 185 -5.80 4.69 13.48
C LEU A 185 -5.13 6.02 13.12
N ALA A 186 -4.22 6.00 12.16
CA ALA A 186 -3.71 7.21 11.54
C ALA A 186 -4.51 7.51 10.28
N ALA A 187 -4.78 8.77 10.04
CA ALA A 187 -5.59 9.20 8.92
C ALA A 187 -5.10 10.57 8.43
N SER A 188 -4.96 10.74 7.12
CA SER A 188 -4.61 12.02 6.51
C SER A 188 -5.63 12.43 5.46
N GLY A 189 -5.94 13.72 5.40
CA GLY A 189 -6.82 14.31 4.41
C GLY A 189 -6.07 15.02 3.30
N THR A 190 -6.75 15.97 2.66
CA THR A 190 -6.20 16.84 1.62
C THR A 190 -5.34 17.97 2.17
N SER A 191 -5.61 18.41 3.40
CA SER A 191 -4.66 19.20 4.19
C SER A 191 -3.52 18.27 4.60
N ALA A 192 -2.30 18.77 4.60
CA ALA A 192 -1.12 17.93 4.85
C ALA A 192 -1.00 17.41 6.31
N GLY A 193 -2.04 17.57 7.12
CA GLY A 193 -2.11 17.07 8.49
C GLY A 193 -2.35 15.56 8.56
N VAL A 194 -1.65 14.91 9.50
CA VAL A 194 -1.92 13.50 9.85
C VAL A 194 -2.45 13.45 11.27
N HIS A 195 -3.68 12.95 11.42
CA HIS A 195 -4.34 12.78 12.70
C HIS A 195 -4.25 11.32 13.16
N VAL A 196 -3.90 11.12 14.43
CA VAL A 196 -3.79 9.80 15.04
C VAL A 196 -4.85 9.67 16.13
N TYR A 197 -5.71 8.67 16.00
CA TYR A 197 -6.82 8.38 16.90
C TYR A 197 -6.53 7.12 17.72
N SER A 198 -6.90 7.16 19.00
CA SER A 198 -6.91 5.97 19.84
C SER A 198 -8.20 5.19 19.59
N VAL A 199 -8.08 3.97 19.07
CA VAL A 199 -9.21 3.06 18.83
C VAL A 199 -9.81 2.56 20.15
N LYS A 200 -8.98 2.35 21.18
CA LYS A 200 -9.44 1.93 22.50
C LYS A 200 -10.19 3.03 23.25
N ARG A 201 -9.66 4.26 23.21
CA ARG A 201 -10.24 5.41 23.93
C ARG A 201 -11.25 6.20 23.11
N LEU A 202 -11.41 5.88 21.82
CA LEU A 202 -12.31 6.55 20.89
C LEU A 202 -12.15 8.07 20.91
N LYS A 203 -10.90 8.55 20.83
CA LYS A 203 -10.59 9.98 20.77
C LYS A 203 -9.34 10.26 19.94
N LEU A 204 -9.21 11.50 19.47
CA LEU A 204 -7.97 12.01 18.91
C LEU A 204 -6.86 11.91 19.98
N HIS A 205 -5.72 11.35 19.61
CA HIS A 205 -4.56 11.17 20.49
C HIS A 205 -3.50 12.24 20.24
N CYS A 206 -3.17 12.48 18.97
CA CYS A 206 -2.30 13.57 18.55
C CYS A 206 -2.49 13.89 17.07
N THR A 207 -1.96 15.04 16.66
CA THR A 207 -1.77 15.44 15.27
C THR A 207 -0.26 15.52 15.03
N VAL A 208 0.23 14.89 13.97
CA VAL A 208 1.64 14.96 13.57
C VAL A 208 1.96 16.40 13.12
N PRO A 209 3.13 16.97 13.46
CA PRO A 209 3.49 18.32 13.03
C PRO A 209 3.34 18.50 11.51
N ALA A 210 2.73 19.61 11.11
CA ALA A 210 2.42 19.87 9.71
C ALA A 210 3.68 19.89 8.84
N TYR A 211 3.55 19.33 7.63
CA TYR A 211 4.59 19.33 6.61
C TYR A 211 4.00 19.85 5.30
N ASN A 212 4.74 20.67 4.54
CA ASN A 212 4.15 21.43 3.44
C ASN A 212 3.85 20.61 2.17
N PHE A 213 4.16 19.31 2.17
CA PHE A 213 3.95 18.43 1.02
C PHE A 213 2.90 17.35 1.31
N PRO A 214 1.99 17.05 0.37
CA PRO A 214 0.98 16.01 0.51
C PRO A 214 1.56 14.66 0.93
N VAL A 215 0.82 13.96 1.78
CA VAL A 215 1.12 12.59 2.17
C VAL A 215 0.72 11.64 1.05
N THR A 216 1.63 10.74 0.65
CA THR A 216 1.40 9.78 -0.43
C THR A 216 1.26 8.34 0.05
N ALA A 217 1.81 8.01 1.23
CA ALA A 217 1.60 6.73 1.88
C ALA A 217 1.77 6.82 3.40
N LEU A 218 1.03 5.97 4.12
CA LEU A 218 1.05 5.85 5.58
C LEU A 218 1.06 4.37 5.99
N ALA A 219 1.84 4.03 7.02
CA ALA A 219 1.71 2.74 7.71
C ALA A 219 2.23 2.82 9.14
N ILE A 220 1.63 2.02 10.04
CA ILE A 220 2.05 1.94 11.44
C ILE A 220 2.84 0.64 11.65
N ALA A 221 4.06 0.77 12.13
CA ALA A 221 4.98 -0.34 12.38
C ALA A 221 4.43 -1.29 13.47
N PRO A 222 4.53 -2.62 13.27
CA PRO A 222 4.20 -3.56 14.32
C PRO A 222 5.15 -3.39 15.52
N LYS A 223 4.64 -3.69 16.72
CA LYS A 223 5.36 -3.64 18.02
C LYS A 223 5.72 -2.24 18.51
N THR A 224 6.34 -1.38 17.69
CA THR A 224 6.77 -0.05 18.13
C THR A 224 5.66 1.00 18.07
N ASN A 225 4.63 0.78 17.23
CA ASN A 225 3.61 1.78 16.93
C ASN A 225 4.20 3.10 16.41
N ASN A 226 5.33 3.01 15.69
CA ASN A 226 5.85 4.14 14.93
C ASN A 226 5.06 4.29 13.63
N LEU A 227 4.60 5.50 13.34
CA LEU A 227 3.97 5.86 12.09
C LEU A 227 5.04 6.29 11.08
N VAL A 228 5.10 5.61 9.94
CA VAL A 228 5.93 6.02 8.81
C VAL A 228 5.07 6.77 7.81
N ILE A 229 5.54 7.94 7.38
CA ILE A 229 4.84 8.88 6.51
C ILE A 229 5.74 9.18 5.32
N ALA A 230 5.24 8.94 4.11
CA ALA A 230 5.91 9.34 2.88
C ALA A 230 5.19 10.54 2.24
N HIS A 231 5.96 11.48 1.71
CA HIS A 231 5.44 12.70 1.08
C HIS A 231 5.79 12.78 -0.41
N SER A 232 5.06 13.64 -1.13
CA SER A 232 5.20 13.82 -2.58
C SER A 232 6.54 14.38 -3.02
N ASP A 233 7.29 15.04 -2.13
CA ASP A 233 8.64 15.57 -2.35
C ASP A 233 9.74 14.53 -2.03
N GLN A 234 9.37 13.25 -1.97
CA GLN A 234 10.27 12.12 -1.73
C GLN A 234 10.79 11.98 -0.29
N GLN A 235 10.30 12.81 0.64
CA GLN A 235 10.67 12.70 2.05
C GLN A 235 9.94 11.56 2.77
N ILE A 236 10.61 11.00 3.77
CA ILE A 236 10.02 10.06 4.72
C ILE A 236 10.26 10.55 6.15
N PHE A 237 9.21 10.49 6.96
CA PHE A 237 9.27 10.72 8.40
C PHE A 237 8.84 9.47 9.15
N GLU A 238 9.43 9.25 10.32
CA GLU A 238 8.97 8.27 11.30
C GLU A 238 8.61 9.00 12.60
N TYR A 239 7.38 8.82 13.05
CA TYR A 239 6.82 9.47 14.22
C TYR A 239 6.39 8.43 15.26
N SER A 240 6.90 8.52 16.49
CA SER A 240 6.46 7.67 17.59
C SER A 240 5.07 8.11 18.05
N ILE A 241 4.06 7.27 17.83
CA ILE A 241 2.70 7.53 18.33
C ILE A 241 2.67 7.55 19.87
N PRO A 242 3.32 6.62 20.59
CA PRO A 242 3.35 6.66 22.05
C PRO A 242 4.00 7.94 22.60
N ASP A 243 5.17 8.31 22.08
CA ASP A 243 5.98 9.43 22.60
C ASP A 243 5.61 10.79 22.01
N LYS A 244 4.77 10.80 20.97
CA LYS A 244 4.30 11.99 20.25
C LYS A 244 5.42 12.87 19.68
N GLN A 245 6.47 12.23 19.16
CA GLN A 245 7.61 12.94 18.57
C GLN A 245 8.21 12.17 17.41
N TYR A 246 8.94 12.86 16.53
CA TYR A 246 9.76 12.22 15.52
C TYR A 246 10.83 11.33 16.16
N THR A 247 11.04 10.15 15.60
CA THR A 247 12.04 9.20 16.11
C THR A 247 13.46 9.72 15.86
N GLU A 248 14.44 9.17 16.57
CA GLU A 248 15.85 9.48 16.33
C GLU A 248 16.27 9.17 14.89
N TRP A 249 15.76 8.07 14.31
CA TRP A 249 16.01 7.72 12.91
C TRP A 249 15.47 8.80 11.97
N SER A 250 14.25 9.28 12.20
CA SER A 250 13.67 10.37 11.41
C SER A 250 14.46 11.68 11.55
N ARG A 251 14.94 12.01 12.75
CA ARG A 251 15.77 13.22 12.94
C ARG A 251 17.13 13.08 12.27
N ALA A 252 17.74 11.90 12.34
CA ALA A 252 19.04 11.62 11.72
C ALA A 252 18.98 11.73 10.20
N ILE A 253 17.97 11.11 9.56
CA ILE A 253 17.84 11.16 8.09
C ILE A 253 17.51 12.57 7.59
N GLN A 254 16.72 13.33 8.34
CA GLN A 254 16.39 14.72 7.98
C GLN A 254 17.58 15.67 8.19
N LYS A 255 18.47 15.38 9.17
CA LYS A 255 19.70 16.14 9.36
C LYS A 255 20.77 15.82 8.30
N GLN A 256 20.92 14.55 7.92
CA GLN A 256 21.90 14.12 6.92
C GLN A 256 21.45 14.41 5.48
N GLY A 257 20.14 14.40 5.25
CA GLY A 257 19.55 14.42 3.92
C GLY A 257 19.48 13.03 3.28
N PHE A 258 18.58 12.88 2.32
CA PHE A 258 18.50 11.67 1.51
C PHE A 258 19.54 11.71 0.38
N HIS A 259 19.98 10.52 -0.04
CA HIS A 259 20.86 10.34 -1.19
C HIS A 259 20.31 11.03 -2.45
N HIS A 260 21.14 11.68 -3.26
CA HIS A 260 20.67 12.45 -4.43
C HIS A 260 19.82 11.60 -5.42
N HIS A 261 20.23 10.35 -5.70
CA HIS A 261 19.41 9.43 -6.51
C HIS A 261 18.04 9.09 -5.89
N TRP A 262 17.90 9.10 -4.57
CA TRP A 262 16.58 8.91 -3.92
C TRP A 262 15.65 10.08 -4.21
N LEU A 263 16.16 11.31 -4.09
CA LEU A 263 15.38 12.54 -4.34
C LEU A 263 15.00 12.71 -5.82
N GLN A 264 15.81 12.14 -6.70
CA GLN A 264 15.62 12.20 -8.15
C GLN A 264 14.50 11.30 -8.70
N ARG A 265 13.76 10.59 -7.83
CA ARG A 265 12.58 9.82 -8.26
C ARG A 265 11.49 10.71 -8.83
N ASP A 266 10.83 10.18 -9.84
CA ASP A 266 9.72 10.81 -10.54
C ASP A 266 8.34 10.29 -10.10
N THR A 267 8.29 9.21 -9.33
CA THR A 267 7.05 8.70 -8.74
C THR A 267 7.07 8.80 -7.21
N PRO A 268 5.94 9.15 -6.59
CA PRO A 268 5.82 9.12 -5.14
C PRO A 268 5.73 7.68 -4.64
N ILE A 269 6.17 7.44 -3.41
CA ILE A 269 5.91 6.19 -2.71
C ILE A 269 4.39 6.02 -2.56
N THR A 270 3.88 4.88 -3.00
CA THR A 270 2.44 4.55 -3.01
C THR A 270 2.05 3.56 -1.92
N HIS A 271 3.00 2.82 -1.36
CA HIS A 271 2.74 1.84 -0.31
C HIS A 271 3.92 1.71 0.66
N ILE A 272 3.57 1.48 1.93
CA ILE A 272 4.50 1.21 3.01
C ILE A 272 4.03 -0.07 3.71
N GLY A 273 4.94 -1.02 3.87
CA GLY A 273 4.75 -2.25 4.60
C GLY A 273 5.87 -2.48 5.61
N PHE A 274 5.73 -3.51 6.43
CA PHE A 274 6.73 -3.87 7.43
C PHE A 274 6.94 -5.37 7.45
N HIS A 275 8.17 -5.78 7.74
CA HIS A 275 8.47 -7.19 7.92
C HIS A 275 7.97 -7.63 9.32
N PRO A 276 7.11 -8.66 9.43
CA PRO A 276 6.50 -9.06 10.70
C PRO A 276 7.51 -9.46 11.79
N LYS A 277 8.59 -10.15 11.41
CA LYS A 277 9.69 -10.56 12.31
C LYS A 277 10.87 -9.59 12.41
N ARG A 278 11.00 -8.60 11.52
CA ARG A 278 12.16 -7.70 11.47
C ARG A 278 11.71 -6.25 11.63
N PRO A 279 11.57 -5.76 12.88
CA PRO A 279 10.96 -4.44 13.15
C PRO A 279 11.80 -3.25 12.62
N ALA A 280 13.07 -3.48 12.29
CA ALA A 280 13.92 -2.48 11.65
C ALA A 280 13.68 -2.36 10.14
N HIS A 281 12.95 -3.31 9.51
CA HIS A 281 12.75 -3.36 8.06
C HIS A 281 11.43 -2.69 7.67
N ILE A 282 11.55 -1.63 6.88
CA ILE A 282 10.44 -0.95 6.22
C ILE A 282 10.45 -1.34 4.75
N LEU A 283 9.33 -1.83 4.23
CA LEU A 283 9.15 -2.15 2.83
C LEU A 283 8.41 -1.00 2.16
N LEU A 284 8.90 -0.55 1.02
CA LEU A 284 8.34 0.56 0.27
C LEU A 284 8.28 0.19 -1.20
N HIS A 285 7.26 0.66 -1.90
CA HIS A 285 7.30 0.66 -3.35
C HIS A 285 6.63 1.93 -3.90
N ASP A 286 7.10 2.34 -5.07
CA ASP A 286 6.39 3.26 -5.94
C ASP A 286 5.93 2.50 -7.20
N ALA A 287 5.70 3.18 -8.32
CA ALA A 287 5.30 2.54 -9.56
C ALA A 287 6.45 1.79 -10.27
N TYR A 288 7.71 2.07 -9.96
CA TYR A 288 8.88 1.58 -10.71
C TYR A 288 10.00 1.01 -9.82
N MET A 289 9.78 0.95 -8.51
CA MET A 289 10.78 0.47 -7.56
C MET A 289 10.17 -0.26 -6.39
N PHE A 290 10.94 -1.20 -5.88
CA PHE A 290 10.78 -1.77 -4.55
C PHE A 290 12.00 -1.44 -3.71
N CYS A 291 11.80 -1.09 -2.45
CA CYS A 291 12.85 -0.71 -1.51
C CYS A 291 12.63 -1.39 -0.16
N ILE A 292 13.69 -1.95 0.41
CA ILE A 292 13.75 -2.32 1.82
C ILE A 292 14.67 -1.33 2.53
N ILE A 293 14.17 -0.61 3.52
CA ILE A 293 14.97 0.20 4.42
C ILE A 293 15.26 -0.62 5.68
N ASP A 294 16.52 -0.93 5.94
CA ASP A 294 16.99 -1.50 7.19
C ASP A 294 17.52 -0.40 8.11
N LYS A 295 16.71 -0.04 9.11
CA LYS A 295 17.06 1.02 10.07
C LYS A 295 18.28 0.69 10.96
N SER A 296 18.75 -0.55 10.97
CA SER A 296 19.95 -0.93 11.75
C SER A 296 21.27 -0.62 11.04
N LEU A 297 21.23 -0.30 9.74
CA LEU A 297 22.39 0.02 8.92
C LEU A 297 22.59 1.53 8.76
N PRO A 298 23.81 2.00 8.44
CA PRO A 298 24.06 3.42 8.21
C PRO A 298 23.33 3.94 6.96
N LEU A 299 23.01 5.23 6.96
CA LEU A 299 22.40 5.90 5.81
C LEU A 299 23.39 5.96 4.62
N PRO A 300 22.90 5.83 3.38
CA PRO A 300 23.73 5.93 2.18
C PRO A 300 24.37 7.32 2.07
N ASN A 301 25.59 7.36 1.54
CA ASN A 301 26.31 8.60 1.18
C ASN A 301 26.44 8.71 -0.35
N ASP A 302 26.86 9.85 -0.87
CA ASP A 302 26.89 10.09 -2.33
C ASP A 302 27.79 9.15 -3.14
N LYS A 303 28.71 8.43 -2.49
CA LYS A 303 29.57 7.44 -3.15
C LYS A 303 28.93 6.05 -3.22
N THR A 304 27.78 5.85 -2.58
CA THR A 304 27.10 4.54 -2.55
C THR A 304 26.31 4.28 -3.82
N LEU A 305 26.43 3.08 -4.37
CA LEU A 305 25.55 2.61 -5.44
C LEU A 305 24.17 2.29 -4.86
N LEU A 306 23.21 3.18 -5.06
CA LEU A 306 21.89 3.07 -4.40
C LEU A 306 20.98 1.99 -5.01
N TYR A 307 21.07 1.75 -6.32
CA TYR A 307 20.13 0.89 -7.06
C TYR A 307 20.74 -0.45 -7.45
N ASN A 308 19.90 -1.49 -7.40
CA ASN A 308 20.22 -2.85 -7.82
C ASN A 308 21.62 -3.30 -7.33
N PRO A 309 21.94 -3.16 -6.03
CA PRO A 309 23.23 -3.60 -5.54
C PRO A 309 23.38 -5.09 -5.90
N LEU A 310 24.45 -5.42 -6.61
CA LEU A 310 24.71 -6.79 -7.06
C LEU A 310 24.68 -7.73 -5.84
N PRO A 311 24.09 -8.94 -5.96
CA PRO A 311 24.26 -9.94 -4.94
C PRO A 311 25.77 -10.18 -4.80
N PRO A 312 26.34 -10.07 -3.59
CA PRO A 312 27.79 -10.02 -3.43
C PRO A 312 28.43 -11.35 -3.82
N THR A 313 29.06 -11.39 -4.99
CA THR A 313 29.88 -12.52 -5.46
C THR A 313 31.23 -12.47 -4.75
N ASN A 314 31.53 -13.47 -3.91
CA ASN A 314 32.84 -13.76 -3.32
C ASN A 314 33.63 -12.57 -2.73
N GLU A 315 32.97 -11.53 -2.22
CA GLU A 315 33.65 -10.48 -1.44
C GLU A 315 33.77 -10.85 0.04
N SER A 316 34.88 -10.46 0.67
CA SER A 316 35.11 -10.66 2.11
C SER A 316 34.06 -9.91 2.95
N ASP A 317 33.61 -10.52 4.05
CA ASP A 317 32.58 -9.95 4.93
C ASP A 317 32.93 -8.56 5.50
N VAL A 318 34.22 -8.21 5.52
CA VAL A 318 34.72 -6.89 5.95
C VAL A 318 34.36 -5.79 4.94
N ILE A 319 34.50 -6.06 3.65
CA ILE A 319 34.14 -5.10 2.58
C ILE A 319 32.62 -4.92 2.54
N ARG A 320 31.87 -6.03 2.69
CA ARG A 320 30.40 -6.01 2.78
C ARG A 320 29.87 -5.10 3.88
N ARG A 321 30.45 -5.16 5.09
CA ARG A 321 30.03 -4.30 6.21
C ARG A 321 30.34 -2.83 5.96
N ARG A 322 31.42 -2.52 5.24
CA ARG A 322 31.80 -1.13 4.91
C ARG A 322 30.95 -0.51 3.80
N THR A 323 30.38 -1.31 2.90
CA THR A 323 29.52 -0.83 1.79
C THR A 323 28.03 -1.01 2.07
N ALA A 324 27.65 -1.70 3.15
CA ALA A 324 26.25 -1.89 3.53
C ALA A 324 25.60 -0.58 4.01
N HIS A 325 24.62 -0.10 3.26
CA HIS A 325 23.73 1.00 3.65
C HIS A 325 22.29 0.53 3.85
N ALA A 326 21.50 1.34 4.56
CA ALA A 326 20.13 1.06 4.96
C ALA A 326 19.16 0.80 3.79
N PHE A 327 19.38 1.40 2.63
CA PHE A 327 18.41 1.37 1.52
C PHE A 327 18.74 0.27 0.52
N LYS A 328 17.93 -0.78 0.40
CA LYS A 328 18.09 -1.82 -0.64
C LYS A 328 17.03 -1.62 -1.71
N ILE A 329 17.39 -0.98 -2.82
CA ILE A 329 16.44 -0.61 -3.87
C ILE A 329 16.61 -1.52 -5.10
N SER A 330 15.50 -2.11 -5.55
CA SER A 330 15.38 -2.86 -6.79
C SER A 330 14.48 -2.14 -7.79
N LYS A 331 14.96 -1.99 -9.02
CA LYS A 331 14.19 -1.49 -10.18
C LYS A 331 14.00 -2.56 -11.26
N LYS A 332 14.14 -3.83 -10.89
CA LYS A 332 14.01 -4.97 -11.82
C LYS A 332 12.56 -5.28 -12.20
N TYR A 333 11.62 -4.83 -11.38
CA TYR A 333 10.19 -5.07 -11.59
C TYR A 333 9.64 -4.22 -12.74
N LYS A 334 8.66 -4.77 -13.44
CA LYS A 334 7.82 -3.98 -14.37
C LYS A 334 6.95 -3.01 -13.55
N PRO A 335 6.19 -2.10 -14.18
CA PRO A 335 5.43 -1.12 -13.42
C PRO A 335 4.51 -1.78 -12.38
N LEU A 336 4.70 -1.41 -11.11
CA LEU A 336 4.07 -2.02 -9.96
C LEU A 336 2.72 -1.37 -9.67
N LEU A 337 1.67 -2.19 -9.60
CA LEU A 337 0.38 -1.79 -9.06
C LEU A 337 0.31 -2.04 -7.54
N PHE A 338 0.95 -3.10 -7.05
CA PHE A 338 0.92 -3.48 -5.64
C PHE A 338 2.10 -4.40 -5.31
N MET A 339 2.68 -4.22 -4.13
CA MET A 339 3.63 -5.17 -3.57
C MET A 339 3.54 -5.19 -2.05
N ASP A 340 3.29 -6.36 -1.45
CA ASP A 340 3.25 -6.50 0.01
C ASP A 340 3.53 -7.94 0.45
N LEU A 341 3.88 -8.09 1.74
CA LEU A 341 4.08 -9.37 2.38
C LEU A 341 2.75 -10.00 2.79
N LEU A 342 2.55 -11.27 2.42
CA LEU A 342 1.46 -12.07 2.97
C LEU A 342 1.83 -12.66 4.32
N ASP A 343 3.07 -13.12 4.44
CA ASP A 343 3.64 -13.72 5.63
C ASP A 343 5.14 -13.37 5.71
N GLU A 344 5.92 -14.15 6.45
CA GLU A 344 7.33 -13.88 6.70
C GLU A 344 8.26 -14.19 5.51
N GLY A 345 7.82 -15.05 4.59
CA GLY A 345 8.61 -15.52 3.45
C GLY A 345 8.00 -15.19 2.10
N THR A 346 6.71 -14.82 2.06
CA THR A 346 5.95 -14.66 0.83
C THR A 346 5.68 -13.18 0.55
N LEU A 347 6.29 -12.67 -0.52
CA LEU A 347 6.03 -11.35 -1.09
C LEU A 347 5.17 -11.52 -2.35
N VAL A 348 4.07 -10.78 -2.45
CA VAL A 348 3.25 -10.74 -3.65
C VAL A 348 3.53 -9.45 -4.38
N ALA A 349 3.85 -9.54 -5.67
CA ALA A 349 4.03 -8.41 -6.58
C ALA A 349 3.00 -8.50 -7.70
N VAL A 350 2.28 -7.42 -7.94
CA VAL A 350 1.33 -7.30 -9.06
C VAL A 350 1.85 -6.22 -9.98
N GLU A 351 2.24 -6.65 -11.18
CA GLU A 351 2.79 -5.79 -12.22
C GLU A 351 1.74 -5.52 -13.30
N ARG A 352 1.80 -4.34 -13.91
CA ARG A 352 1.07 -4.03 -15.14
C ARG A 352 2.07 -3.59 -16.22
N PRO A 353 2.57 -4.53 -17.03
CA PRO A 353 3.47 -4.23 -18.13
C PRO A 353 2.87 -3.20 -19.09
N LEU A 354 3.67 -2.25 -19.56
CA LEU A 354 3.22 -1.24 -20.54
C LEU A 354 2.82 -1.87 -21.87
N ASP A 355 3.52 -2.94 -22.28
CA ASP A 355 3.22 -3.65 -23.52
C ASP A 355 1.78 -4.19 -23.55
N ASP A 356 1.29 -4.70 -22.41
CA ASP A 356 -0.09 -5.19 -22.28
C ASP A 356 -1.13 -4.06 -22.42
N ILE A 357 -0.76 -2.83 -22.04
CA ILE A 357 -1.62 -1.66 -22.20
C ILE A 357 -1.60 -1.23 -23.67
N ILE A 358 -0.41 -1.12 -24.26
CA ILE A 358 -0.23 -0.73 -25.66
C ILE A 358 -0.98 -1.69 -26.59
N ALA A 359 -0.96 -2.99 -26.29
CA ALA A 359 -1.70 -4.00 -27.05
C ALA A 359 -3.23 -3.80 -27.02
N GLN A 360 -3.77 -3.09 -26.02
CA GLN A 360 -5.20 -2.77 -25.90
C GLN A 360 -5.55 -1.41 -26.50
N LEU A 361 -4.56 -0.57 -26.85
CA LEU A 361 -4.80 0.72 -27.50
C LEU A 361 -5.11 0.52 -29.00
N PRO A 362 -5.90 1.42 -29.60
CA PRO A 362 -6.08 1.44 -31.05
C PRO A 362 -4.72 1.54 -31.78
N PRO A 363 -4.63 1.02 -33.03
CA PRO A 363 -3.40 1.07 -33.80
C PRO A 363 -2.82 2.49 -33.85
N PRO A 364 -1.53 2.69 -33.53
CA PRO A 364 -0.94 4.02 -33.51
C PRO A 364 -0.89 4.60 -34.91
N ILE A 365 -1.17 5.90 -35.03
CA ILE A 365 -0.93 6.64 -36.27
C ILE A 365 0.59 6.70 -36.48
N LYS A 366 1.08 5.98 -37.49
CA LYS A 366 2.51 5.93 -37.82
C LYS A 366 2.95 7.27 -38.43
N LYS A 367 3.62 8.11 -37.65
CA LYS A 367 4.33 9.28 -38.18
C LYS A 367 5.73 8.85 -38.62
N LYS A 368 6.03 8.88 -39.92
CA LYS A 368 7.40 8.70 -40.41
C LYS A 368 8.27 9.79 -39.79
N LYS A 369 9.27 9.42 -38.98
CA LYS A 369 10.36 10.33 -38.64
C LYS A 369 11.29 10.39 -39.84
N PHE A 370 11.29 11.50 -40.56
CA PHE A 370 12.30 11.81 -41.57
C PHE A 370 13.47 12.52 -40.89
N GLY A 371 14.70 12.02 -41.10
CA GLY A 371 15.96 12.67 -40.70
C GLY A 371 16.37 12.42 -39.24
N THR A 372 17.54 11.82 -39.05
CA THR A 372 18.39 11.97 -37.85
C THR A 372 19.58 12.84 -38.21
#